data_AF-L8G020-F1
#
_entry.id   AF-L8G020-F1
#
_cell.length_a   1.000
_cell.length_b   1.000
_cell.length_c   1.000
_cell.angle_alpha   90.00
_cell.angle_beta   90.00
_cell.angle_gamma   90.00
#
_symmetry.space_group_name_H-M   'P 1'
#
loop_
_entity.id
_entity.type
_entity.pdbx_description
1 polymer ?
#
loop_
_entity_poly.entity_id
_entity_poly.type
_entity_poly.pdbx_seq_one_letter_code
_entity_poly.pdbx_strand_id
1 'polypeptide(L)'
;MQRLLQQVTLSREKSEDLESQGQSINQQVPYNKRLEFVQLLFGIKSEDLVNFPGIESYCDYLEHDAFQSLMGPTFDSIWDLISCTNPKEITDCWDWSLAVLQATQPEQPELSIHDILRRLEEQGGNYKQNLERDKDKSYLYMAIFGVLCWSTLVVRPRLTFKDDEPANLTCLLPQGFKSNKMSTTHRPSDRRMRPVLTTFRSFKVQHWGDQSDGRAQGVSRETDSLYEASLNIYSLRYFGHVTIQWVDTVSEHLRFNPANRRLSLFRFPTFCALLAIHGDSVCSAIRRYDAHVDTDPY
;
A
#
# COMPACT_ATOMS: atom_id res chain seq x y z
N MET A 1 48.78 -57.50 0.83
CA MET A 1 48.66 -56.12 0.31
C MET A 1 49.18 -56.01 -1.14
N GLN A 2 48.57 -56.73 -2.08
CA GLN A 2 48.86 -56.53 -3.53
C GLN A 2 47.62 -56.76 -4.43
N ARG A 3 46.47 -57.19 -3.87
CA ARG A 3 45.19 -57.31 -4.59
C ARG A 3 44.24 -56.13 -4.42
N LEU A 4 44.54 -55.19 -3.52
CA LEU A 4 43.73 -53.99 -3.29
C LEU A 4 44.18 -52.77 -4.13
N LEU A 5 45.36 -52.83 -4.75
CA LEU A 5 45.88 -51.74 -5.59
C LEU A 5 45.53 -51.88 -7.08
N GLN A 6 45.12 -53.06 -7.55
CA GLN A 6 44.72 -53.27 -8.95
C GLN A 6 43.25 -52.90 -9.25
N GLN A 7 42.38 -52.82 -8.24
CA GLN A 7 40.99 -52.33 -8.42
C GLN A 7 40.90 -50.80 -8.44
N VAL A 8 41.87 -50.11 -7.86
CA VAL A 8 41.90 -48.64 -7.80
C VAL A 8 42.42 -48.03 -9.11
N THR A 9 43.28 -48.73 -9.85
CA THR A 9 43.77 -48.24 -11.15
C THR A 9 42.81 -48.49 -12.33
N LEU A 10 41.98 -49.54 -12.28
CA LEU A 10 41.03 -49.86 -13.37
C LEU A 10 39.70 -49.08 -13.27
N SER A 11 39.43 -48.43 -12.14
CA SER A 11 38.25 -47.58 -11.94
C SER A 11 38.52 -46.10 -12.24
N ARG A 12 39.79 -45.73 -12.45
CA ARG A 12 40.22 -44.33 -12.65
C ARG A 12 40.44 -43.97 -14.13
N GLU A 13 40.52 -44.94 -15.03
CA GLU A 13 40.63 -44.70 -16.49
C GLU A 13 39.27 -44.73 -17.23
N LYS A 14 38.15 -44.79 -16.51
CA LYS A 14 36.81 -44.84 -17.13
C LYS A 14 35.84 -43.74 -16.68
N SER A 15 36.36 -42.67 -16.09
CA SER A 15 35.56 -41.55 -15.57
C SER A 15 36.02 -40.18 -16.08
N GLU A 16 36.72 -40.11 -17.22
CA GLU A 16 37.15 -38.85 -17.84
C GLU A 16 36.48 -38.53 -19.19
N ASP A 17 35.51 -39.33 -19.66
CA ASP A 17 34.75 -39.00 -20.89
C ASP A 17 33.24 -39.10 -20.63
N LEU A 18 32.65 -38.05 -20.07
CA LEU A 18 31.22 -37.70 -20.21
C LEU A 18 30.95 -36.29 -19.64
N GLU A 19 31.80 -35.32 -20.00
CA GLU A 19 31.34 -33.94 -20.11
C GLU A 19 30.52 -33.81 -21.41
N SER A 20 29.19 -33.68 -21.29
CA SER A 20 28.35 -32.79 -22.11
C SER A 20 26.87 -33.21 -22.06
N GLN A 21 26.24 -33.12 -20.88
CA GLN A 21 24.78 -32.94 -20.77
C GLN A 21 24.41 -32.60 -19.32
N GLY A 22 25.09 -31.60 -18.76
CA GLY A 22 24.49 -30.81 -17.70
C GLY A 22 23.37 -29.99 -18.33
N GLN A 23 22.19 -30.58 -18.47
CA GLN A 23 20.98 -29.79 -18.62
C GLN A 23 20.99 -28.78 -17.49
N SER A 24 21.18 -27.51 -17.85
CA SER A 24 20.87 -26.38 -17.01
C SER A 24 19.42 -26.57 -16.57
N ILE A 25 19.23 -27.13 -15.38
CA ILE A 25 17.98 -26.97 -14.65
C ILE A 25 17.97 -25.48 -14.33
N ASN A 26 17.49 -24.68 -15.29
CA ASN A 26 16.94 -23.37 -15.03
C ASN A 26 15.80 -23.63 -14.05
N GLN A 27 16.12 -23.70 -12.76
CA GLN A 27 15.16 -23.40 -11.72
C GLN A 27 14.82 -21.94 -11.96
N GLN A 28 13.83 -21.70 -12.84
CA GLN A 28 13.13 -20.44 -12.86
C GLN A 28 12.65 -20.25 -11.43
N VAL A 29 13.31 -19.34 -10.71
CA VAL A 29 12.83 -18.88 -9.42
C VAL A 29 11.36 -18.52 -9.65
N PRO A 30 10.41 -19.13 -8.93
CA PRO A 30 9.00 -18.90 -9.17
C PRO A 30 8.76 -17.40 -9.08
N TYR A 31 8.28 -16.84 -10.18
CA TYR A 31 8.01 -15.42 -10.31
C TYR A 31 7.04 -15.00 -9.19
N ASN A 32 7.51 -14.13 -8.30
CA ASN A 32 6.79 -13.73 -7.11
C ASN A 32 6.24 -12.31 -7.28
N LYS A 33 4.94 -12.21 -7.53
CA LYS A 33 4.26 -10.92 -7.73
C LYS A 33 4.31 -10.01 -6.50
N ARG A 34 4.33 -10.58 -5.28
CA ARG A 34 4.51 -9.81 -4.03
C ARG A 34 5.85 -9.07 -4.07
N LEU A 35 6.90 -9.81 -4.41
CA LEU A 35 8.26 -9.30 -4.50
C LEU A 35 8.35 -8.18 -5.54
N GLU A 36 7.86 -8.41 -6.76
CA GLU A 36 7.87 -7.39 -7.80
C GLU A 36 7.12 -6.12 -7.39
N PHE A 37 5.95 -6.27 -6.77
CA PHE A 37 5.16 -5.14 -6.30
C PHE A 37 5.96 -4.29 -5.29
N VAL A 38 6.59 -4.93 -4.31
CA VAL A 38 7.41 -4.25 -3.30
C VAL A 38 8.65 -3.60 -3.94
N GLN A 39 9.31 -4.29 -4.86
CA GLN A 39 10.46 -3.74 -5.60
C GLN A 39 10.06 -2.50 -6.40
N LEU A 40 8.92 -2.55 -7.09
CA LEU A 40 8.39 -1.43 -7.87
C LEU A 40 7.96 -0.26 -6.98
N LEU A 41 7.35 -0.56 -5.83
CA LEU A 41 6.85 0.43 -4.89
C LEU A 41 8.01 1.23 -4.26
N PHE A 42 9.03 0.53 -3.77
CA PHE A 42 10.15 1.16 -3.06
C PHE A 42 11.37 1.43 -3.94
N GLY A 43 11.42 0.93 -5.17
CA GLY A 43 12.62 1.00 -6.01
C GLY A 43 13.81 0.23 -5.44
N ILE A 44 13.54 -0.84 -4.69
CA ILE A 44 14.53 -1.68 -4.01
C ILE A 44 14.81 -2.95 -4.83
N LYS A 45 16.03 -3.47 -4.75
CA LYS A 45 16.37 -4.75 -5.37
C LYS A 45 15.91 -5.93 -4.51
N SER A 46 15.68 -7.08 -5.13
CA SER A 46 15.28 -8.30 -4.44
C SER A 46 16.29 -8.76 -3.39
N GLU A 47 17.59 -8.54 -3.63
CA GLU A 47 18.67 -8.92 -2.72
C GLU A 47 18.62 -8.14 -1.40
N ASP A 48 18.23 -6.87 -1.44
CA ASP A 48 18.17 -6.01 -0.26
C ASP A 48 16.91 -6.23 0.57
N LEU A 49 15.84 -6.76 -0.04
CA LEU A 49 14.57 -7.04 0.63
C LEU A 49 14.65 -8.12 1.71
N VAL A 50 15.66 -9.00 1.63
CA VAL A 50 15.91 -10.02 2.67
C VAL A 50 16.17 -9.39 4.04
N ASN A 51 16.65 -8.14 4.08
CA ASN A 51 16.87 -7.40 5.32
C ASN A 51 15.58 -6.87 5.97
N PHE A 52 14.44 -7.01 5.29
CA PHE A 52 13.14 -6.48 5.71
C PHE A 52 12.06 -7.56 5.79
N PRO A 53 12.25 -8.66 6.56
CA PRO A 53 11.34 -9.80 6.56
C PRO A 53 9.90 -9.46 6.99
N GLY A 54 9.73 -8.39 7.77
CA GLY A 54 8.40 -7.91 8.18
C GLY A 54 7.55 -7.33 7.05
N ILE A 55 8.08 -7.18 5.82
CA ILE A 55 7.31 -6.74 4.67
C ILE A 55 6.25 -7.78 4.26
N GLU A 56 6.47 -9.06 4.57
CA GLU A 56 5.49 -10.12 4.31
C GLU A 56 4.16 -9.86 5.03
N SER A 57 4.19 -9.29 6.24
CA SER A 57 2.94 -8.95 6.95
C SER A 57 2.11 -7.90 6.22
N TYR A 58 2.75 -7.00 5.47
CA TYR A 58 2.05 -6.04 4.60
C TYR A 58 1.46 -6.74 3.37
N CYS A 59 2.21 -7.64 2.74
CA CYS A 59 1.72 -8.44 1.62
C CYS A 59 0.53 -9.34 2.03
N ASP A 60 0.62 -9.97 3.20
CA ASP A 60 -0.46 -10.78 3.75
C ASP A 60 -1.71 -9.94 4.04
N TYR A 61 -1.54 -8.73 4.58
CA TYR A 61 -2.64 -7.77 4.75
C TYR A 61 -3.32 -7.45 3.41
N LEU A 62 -2.53 -7.21 2.36
CA LEU A 62 -3.07 -6.92 1.04
C LEU A 62 -3.97 -8.06 0.55
N GLU A 63 -3.51 -9.30 0.62
CA GLU A 63 -4.26 -10.46 0.12
C GLU A 63 -5.50 -10.81 0.95
N HIS A 64 -5.35 -10.80 2.28
CA HIS A 64 -6.39 -11.29 3.19
C HIS A 64 -7.46 -10.23 3.48
N ASP A 65 -7.09 -8.96 3.54
CA ASP A 65 -8.00 -7.89 3.95
C ASP A 65 -8.31 -6.93 2.77
N ALA A 66 -7.29 -6.44 2.07
CA ALA A 66 -7.45 -5.34 1.12
C ALA A 66 -8.08 -5.80 -0.21
N PHE A 67 -7.50 -6.80 -0.85
CA PHE A 67 -7.86 -7.32 -2.17
C PHE A 67 -9.24 -7.97 -2.21
N GLN A 68 -9.72 -8.49 -1.08
CA GLN A 68 -11.08 -9.04 -0.97
C GLN A 68 -12.15 -8.05 -1.46
N SER A 69 -11.93 -6.76 -1.26
CA SER A 69 -12.86 -5.72 -1.69
C SER A 69 -12.98 -5.57 -3.22
N LEU A 70 -11.98 -6.01 -3.99
CA LEU A 70 -11.98 -5.97 -5.46
C LEU A 70 -12.52 -7.24 -6.10
N MET A 71 -12.66 -8.34 -5.34
CA MET A 71 -13.16 -9.62 -5.86
C MET A 71 -14.68 -9.64 -6.08
N GLY A 72 -15.38 -8.58 -5.64
CA GLY A 72 -16.82 -8.44 -5.87
C GLY A 72 -17.18 -8.11 -7.33
N PRO A 73 -18.40 -8.48 -7.78
CA PRO A 73 -18.84 -8.27 -9.17
C PRO A 73 -18.85 -6.80 -9.59
N THR A 74 -18.96 -5.88 -8.63
CA THR A 74 -18.91 -4.43 -8.84
C THR A 74 -17.63 -3.96 -9.54
N PHE A 75 -16.52 -4.68 -9.35
CA PHE A 75 -15.23 -4.35 -9.92
C PHE A 75 -14.90 -5.14 -11.18
N ASP A 76 -15.87 -5.85 -11.78
CA ASP A 76 -15.58 -6.76 -12.89
C ASP A 76 -14.86 -6.10 -14.07
N SER A 77 -15.11 -4.81 -14.29
CA SER A 77 -14.45 -4.00 -15.31
C SER A 77 -12.93 -3.87 -15.17
N ILE A 78 -12.34 -4.08 -13.99
CA ILE A 78 -10.87 -4.02 -13.83
C ILE A 78 -10.20 -5.20 -14.53
N TRP A 79 -10.88 -6.34 -14.57
CA TRP A 79 -10.36 -7.57 -15.17
C TRP A 79 -10.41 -7.52 -16.70
N ASP A 80 -11.20 -6.64 -17.30
CA ASP A 80 -11.16 -6.38 -18.73
C ASP A 80 -9.91 -5.59 -19.16
N LEU A 81 -9.23 -4.94 -18.21
CA LEU A 81 -8.04 -4.12 -18.46
C LEU A 81 -6.73 -4.87 -18.25
N ILE A 82 -6.77 -6.06 -17.63
CA ILE A 82 -5.59 -6.87 -17.34
C ILE A 82 -5.83 -8.31 -17.77
N SER A 83 -4.75 -9.06 -18.00
CA SER A 83 -4.88 -10.52 -18.15
C SER A 83 -5.04 -11.14 -16.76
N CYS A 84 -6.09 -11.94 -16.55
CA CYS A 84 -6.34 -12.63 -15.28
C CYS A 84 -6.66 -14.11 -15.50
N THR A 85 -6.62 -14.92 -14.44
CA THR A 85 -7.04 -16.31 -14.50
C THR A 85 -8.57 -16.43 -14.63
N ASN A 86 -9.04 -17.59 -15.10
CA ASN A 86 -10.46 -17.95 -15.11
C ASN A 86 -10.62 -19.34 -14.46
N PRO A 87 -11.20 -19.43 -13.24
CA PRO A 87 -11.81 -18.36 -12.45
C PRO A 87 -10.79 -17.35 -11.90
N LYS A 88 -11.27 -16.15 -11.54
CA LYS A 88 -10.47 -15.07 -10.94
C LYS A 88 -9.97 -15.49 -9.57
N GLU A 89 -8.71 -15.23 -9.30
CA GLU A 89 -8.06 -15.50 -8.02
C GLU A 89 -7.62 -14.21 -7.33
N ILE A 90 -7.44 -14.26 -6.00
CA ILE A 90 -6.91 -13.11 -5.23
C ILE A 90 -5.53 -12.71 -5.75
N THR A 91 -4.77 -13.66 -6.30
CA THR A 91 -3.45 -13.43 -6.89
C THR A 91 -3.49 -12.56 -8.15
N ASP A 92 -4.64 -12.46 -8.85
CA ASP A 92 -4.83 -11.53 -9.97
C ASP A 92 -4.87 -10.06 -9.52
N CYS A 93 -5.20 -9.80 -8.24
CA CYS A 93 -5.16 -8.45 -7.68
C CYS A 93 -3.73 -7.89 -7.64
N TRP A 94 -2.71 -8.76 -7.62
CA TRP A 94 -1.33 -8.33 -7.76
C TRP A 94 -1.04 -7.77 -9.16
N ASP A 95 -1.57 -8.40 -10.22
CA ASP A 95 -1.40 -7.89 -11.59
C ASP A 95 -2.06 -6.54 -11.77
N TRP A 96 -3.27 -6.37 -11.20
CA TRP A 96 -3.94 -5.08 -11.16
C TRP A 96 -3.11 -4.03 -10.41
N SER A 97 -2.60 -4.36 -9.24
CA SER A 97 -1.83 -3.45 -8.40
C SER A 97 -0.49 -3.06 -9.05
N LEU A 98 0.17 -4.02 -9.70
CA LEU A 98 1.38 -3.80 -10.50
C LEU A 98 1.09 -2.89 -11.69
N ALA A 99 0.03 -3.15 -12.46
CA ALA A 99 -0.35 -2.32 -13.60
C ALA A 99 -0.60 -0.86 -13.17
N VAL A 100 -1.33 -0.64 -12.07
CA VAL A 100 -1.56 0.70 -11.52
C VAL A 100 -0.25 1.37 -11.09
N LEU A 101 0.65 0.67 -10.38
CA LEU A 101 1.94 1.23 -9.99
C LEU A 101 2.82 1.57 -11.19
N GLN A 102 2.88 0.70 -12.20
CA GLN A 102 3.61 0.95 -13.45
C GLN A 102 3.07 2.19 -14.17
N ALA A 103 1.74 2.35 -14.22
CA ALA A 103 1.09 3.52 -14.79
C ALA A 103 1.39 4.82 -14.00
N THR A 104 1.86 4.74 -12.76
CA THR A 104 2.24 5.91 -11.95
C THR A 104 3.67 6.41 -12.18
N GLN A 105 4.51 5.65 -12.89
CA GLN A 105 5.93 5.96 -13.07
C GLN A 105 6.19 7.34 -13.72
N PRO A 106 7.35 7.98 -13.43
CA PRO A 106 7.51 9.43 -13.25
C PRO A 106 7.64 10.28 -14.52
N GLU A 107 6.91 9.96 -15.58
CA GLU A 107 6.95 10.80 -16.80
C GLU A 107 6.31 12.18 -16.60
N GLN A 108 5.43 12.35 -15.60
CA GLN A 108 4.75 13.63 -15.34
C GLN A 108 4.59 13.92 -13.83
N PRO A 109 4.87 15.15 -13.36
CA PRO A 109 4.87 15.52 -11.94
C PRO A 109 3.47 15.68 -11.31
N GLU A 110 2.41 15.75 -12.13
CA GLU A 110 1.04 16.01 -11.66
C GLU A 110 0.05 14.97 -12.21
N LEU A 111 0.30 13.70 -11.93
CA LEU A 111 -0.56 12.61 -12.37
C LEU A 111 -1.89 12.59 -11.61
N SER A 112 -3.02 12.58 -12.33
CA SER A 112 -4.35 12.33 -11.75
C SER A 112 -4.76 10.86 -11.83
N ILE A 113 -5.80 10.47 -11.08
CA ILE A 113 -6.38 9.12 -11.17
C ILE A 113 -6.94 8.86 -12.58
N HIS A 114 -7.45 9.90 -13.23
CA HIS A 114 -7.91 9.83 -14.62
C HIS A 114 -6.75 9.58 -15.60
N ASP A 115 -5.59 10.21 -15.39
CA ASP A 115 -4.41 9.97 -16.24
C ASP A 115 -3.87 8.55 -16.08
N ILE A 116 -3.91 7.99 -14.86
CA ILE A 116 -3.57 6.58 -14.61
C ILE A 116 -4.50 5.67 -15.41
N LEU A 117 -5.81 5.90 -15.34
CA LEU A 117 -6.77 5.08 -16.10
C LEU A 117 -6.51 5.17 -17.62
N ARG A 118 -6.25 6.37 -18.14
CA ARG A 118 -5.93 6.56 -19.56
C ARG A 118 -4.69 5.74 -19.97
N ARG A 119 -3.64 5.73 -19.14
CA ARG A 119 -2.43 4.94 -19.39
C ARG A 119 -2.70 3.43 -19.36
N LEU A 120 -3.50 2.96 -18.41
CA LEU A 120 -3.92 1.55 -18.35
C LEU A 120 -4.71 1.15 -19.60
N GLU A 121 -5.63 2.01 -20.05
CA GLU A 121 -6.38 1.80 -21.30
C GLU A 121 -5.42 1.77 -22.50
N GLU A 122 -4.42 2.65 -22.57
CA GLU A 122 -3.36 2.65 -23.61
C GLU A 122 -2.50 1.38 -23.63
N GLN A 123 -2.15 0.85 -22.47
CA GLN A 123 -1.35 -0.38 -22.34
C GLN A 123 -2.14 -1.67 -22.66
N GLY A 124 -3.45 -1.68 -22.41
CA GLY A 124 -4.33 -2.82 -22.70
C GLY A 124 -4.56 -3.17 -24.19
N GLY A 125 -3.93 -2.44 -25.12
CA GLY A 125 -3.97 -2.75 -26.56
C GLY A 125 -5.32 -2.53 -27.26
N ASN A 126 -5.43 -2.99 -28.51
CA ASN A 126 -6.53 -2.75 -29.45
C ASN A 126 -7.84 -3.54 -29.15
N TYR A 127 -8.05 -4.03 -27.92
CA TYR A 127 -9.40 -4.45 -27.45
C TYR A 127 -10.35 -3.24 -27.27
N LYS A 128 -9.85 -2.05 -27.60
CA LYS A 128 -10.52 -0.76 -27.74
C LYS A 128 -11.45 -0.71 -28.95
N GLN A 129 -12.69 -1.15 -28.76
CA GLN A 129 -13.84 -0.52 -29.42
C GLN A 129 -15.16 -0.73 -28.65
N ASN A 130 -15.20 -1.65 -27.68
CA ASN A 130 -16.43 -2.01 -26.96
C ASN A 130 -16.50 -1.56 -25.49
N LEU A 131 -15.46 -0.93 -24.92
CA LEU A 131 -15.65 -0.12 -23.73
C LEU A 131 -16.34 1.17 -24.21
N GLU A 132 -17.65 1.08 -24.41
CA GLU A 132 -18.49 2.20 -24.83
C GLU A 132 -18.10 3.43 -24.02
N ARG A 133 -17.93 4.55 -24.73
CA ARG A 133 -17.53 5.86 -24.21
C ARG A 133 -18.44 6.38 -23.08
N ASP A 134 -19.51 5.65 -22.77
CA ASP A 134 -20.65 5.99 -21.92
C ASP A 134 -20.86 5.04 -20.73
N LYS A 135 -20.02 3.99 -20.54
CA LYS A 135 -20.09 3.19 -19.31
C LYS A 135 -19.50 3.95 -18.13
N ASP A 136 -20.18 3.89 -16.99
CA ASP A 136 -19.74 4.51 -15.75
C ASP A 136 -18.36 3.95 -15.31
N LYS A 137 -17.32 4.78 -15.43
CA LYS A 137 -15.95 4.45 -15.03
C LYS A 137 -15.70 4.64 -13.54
N SER A 138 -16.72 4.93 -12.75
CA SER A 138 -16.56 5.25 -11.31
C SER A 138 -15.83 4.15 -10.57
N TYR A 139 -16.20 2.88 -10.75
CA TYR A 139 -15.54 1.76 -10.05
C TYR A 139 -14.09 1.53 -10.49
N LEU A 140 -13.73 1.82 -11.73
CA LEU A 140 -12.32 1.82 -12.19
C LEU A 140 -11.49 2.87 -11.43
N TYR A 141 -12.02 4.09 -11.32
CA TYR A 141 -11.35 5.14 -10.54
C TYR A 141 -11.21 4.75 -9.06
N MET A 142 -12.22 4.08 -8.51
CA MET A 142 -12.18 3.60 -7.12
C MET A 142 -11.14 2.50 -6.92
N ALA A 143 -11.03 1.55 -7.85
CA ALA A 143 -10.03 0.49 -7.79
C ALA A 143 -8.60 1.05 -7.88
N ILE A 144 -8.36 2.02 -8.78
CA ILE A 144 -7.07 2.72 -8.87
C ILE A 144 -6.77 3.45 -7.55
N PHE A 145 -7.76 4.18 -7.02
CA PHE A 145 -7.61 4.87 -5.75
C PHE A 145 -7.33 3.91 -4.58
N GLY A 146 -7.92 2.71 -4.60
CA GLY A 146 -7.65 1.63 -3.66
C GLY A 146 -6.18 1.25 -3.64
N VAL A 147 -5.60 0.96 -4.81
CA VAL A 147 -4.17 0.63 -4.94
C VAL A 147 -3.29 1.78 -4.46
N LEU A 148 -3.60 3.04 -4.79
CA LEU A 148 -2.85 4.20 -4.29
C LEU A 148 -2.91 4.31 -2.76
N CYS A 149 -4.07 4.03 -2.15
CA CYS A 149 -4.22 4.03 -0.71
C CYS A 149 -3.41 2.90 -0.06
N TRP A 150 -3.41 1.70 -0.65
CA TRP A 150 -2.66 0.56 -0.11
C TRP A 150 -1.16 0.66 -0.34
N SER A 151 -0.74 1.35 -1.40
CA SER A 151 0.67 1.65 -1.70
C SER A 151 1.25 2.70 -0.76
N THR A 152 0.41 3.51 -0.13
CA THR A 152 0.83 4.58 0.80
C THR A 152 0.54 4.23 2.25
N LEU A 153 -0.46 3.39 2.51
CA LEU A 153 -1.05 3.09 3.82
C LEU A 153 -1.45 4.34 4.61
N VAL A 154 -1.62 5.50 3.96
CA VAL A 154 -1.94 6.75 4.66
C VAL A 154 -3.40 6.72 5.12
N VAL A 155 -4.30 6.32 4.23
CA VAL A 155 -5.75 6.26 4.46
C VAL A 155 -6.32 4.93 3.97
N ARG A 156 -7.46 4.50 4.52
CA ARG A 156 -8.15 3.28 4.09
C ARG A 156 -9.19 3.64 3.03
N PRO A 157 -9.18 3.04 1.83
CA PRO A 157 -10.18 3.31 0.81
C PRO A 157 -11.53 2.68 1.21
N ARG A 158 -12.65 3.32 0.84
CA ARG A 158 -13.97 2.71 0.96
C ARG A 158 -14.33 2.06 -0.37
N LEU A 159 -14.24 0.74 -0.43
CA LEU A 159 -14.54 -0.08 -1.61
C LEU A 159 -15.76 -0.98 -1.44
N THR A 160 -16.40 -0.94 -0.26
CA THR A 160 -17.66 -1.62 0.02
C THR A 160 -18.78 -0.59 0.15
N PHE A 161 -19.84 -0.80 -0.63
CA PHE A 161 -20.98 0.09 -0.71
C PHE A 161 -22.23 -0.62 -0.17
N LYS A 162 -23.10 0.18 0.47
CA LYS A 162 -24.48 -0.22 0.71
C LYS A 162 -25.30 0.40 -0.42
N ASP A 163 -26.40 -0.25 -0.81
CA ASP A 163 -27.14 0.00 -2.06
C ASP A 163 -27.58 1.45 -2.31
N ASP A 164 -27.58 2.33 -1.30
CA ASP A 164 -28.00 3.74 -1.40
C ASP A 164 -26.86 4.77 -1.55
N GLU A 165 -25.59 4.37 -1.53
CA GLU A 165 -24.47 5.32 -1.51
C GLU A 165 -23.84 5.52 -2.91
N PRO A 166 -23.73 6.76 -3.41
CA PRO A 166 -23.19 7.00 -4.75
C PRO A 166 -21.70 6.67 -4.82
N ALA A 167 -21.29 5.96 -5.88
CA ALA A 167 -19.90 5.59 -6.15
C ALA A 167 -19.00 6.83 -6.22
N ASN A 168 -18.17 7.03 -5.20
CA ASN A 168 -17.31 8.18 -5.06
C ASN A 168 -16.00 7.82 -4.36
N LEU A 169 -14.93 8.51 -4.75
CA LEU A 169 -13.63 8.45 -4.09
C LEU A 169 -13.75 8.93 -2.63
N THR A 170 -13.86 7.97 -1.72
CA THR A 170 -14.04 8.18 -0.28
C THR A 170 -13.13 7.26 0.51
N CYS A 171 -12.73 7.74 1.70
CA CYS A 171 -11.95 6.98 2.66
C CYS A 171 -12.83 6.56 3.83
N LEU A 172 -12.51 5.42 4.44
CA LEU A 172 -13.11 5.04 5.72
C LEU A 172 -12.52 5.94 6.81
N LEU A 173 -13.38 6.74 7.44
CA LEU A 173 -13.00 7.55 8.58
C LEU A 173 -12.78 6.65 9.80
N PRO A 174 -11.79 6.95 10.67
CA PRO A 174 -11.58 6.18 11.87
C PRO A 174 -12.78 6.33 12.82
N GLN A 175 -13.04 5.28 13.58
CA GLN A 175 -14.20 5.17 14.45
C GLN A 175 -14.32 6.40 15.39
N GLY A 176 -15.52 6.98 15.46
CA GLY A 176 -15.82 8.15 16.29
C GLY A 176 -15.65 9.52 15.62
N PHE A 177 -15.24 9.59 14.35
CA PHE A 177 -15.25 10.86 13.62
C PHE A 177 -16.67 11.19 13.13
N LYS A 178 -17.30 12.21 13.72
CA LYS A 178 -18.48 12.87 13.12
C LYS A 178 -17.94 13.99 12.26
N SER A 179 -18.07 13.87 10.93
CA SER A 179 -17.77 14.98 10.03
C SER A 179 -18.78 16.10 10.28
N ASN A 180 -18.46 17.01 11.20
CA ASN A 180 -19.31 18.16 11.54
C ASN A 180 -19.19 19.30 10.51
N LYS A 181 -18.30 19.17 9.53
CA LYS A 181 -18.15 20.12 8.45
C LYS A 181 -18.31 19.37 7.14
N MET A 182 -19.53 19.43 6.61
CA MET A 182 -19.75 19.27 5.19
C MET A 182 -19.01 20.44 4.50
N SER A 183 -17.70 20.31 4.30
CA SER A 183 -16.94 21.26 3.48
C SER A 183 -17.32 21.00 2.02
N THR A 184 -18.53 21.42 1.69
CA THR A 184 -19.06 21.59 0.34
C THR A 184 -18.29 22.71 -0.33
N THR A 185 -17.12 22.40 -0.87
CA THR A 185 -16.49 23.31 -1.84
C THR A 185 -15.98 22.59 -3.07
N HIS A 186 -15.97 21.26 -3.11
CA HIS A 186 -15.50 20.53 -4.29
C HIS A 186 -16.41 19.35 -4.62
N ARG A 187 -16.93 19.36 -5.86
CA ARG A 187 -17.74 18.29 -6.42
C ARG A 187 -16.98 16.96 -6.29
N PRO A 188 -17.57 15.91 -5.67
CA PRO A 188 -16.93 14.59 -5.54
C PRO A 188 -16.43 14.03 -6.88
N SER A 189 -17.15 14.36 -7.97
CA SER A 189 -16.83 14.00 -9.35
C SER A 189 -15.49 14.54 -9.86
N ASP A 190 -14.99 15.65 -9.29
CA ASP A 190 -13.78 16.32 -9.79
C ASP A 190 -12.51 15.76 -9.15
N ARG A 191 -12.63 14.95 -8.08
CA ARG A 191 -11.48 14.40 -7.33
C ARG A 191 -10.60 13.50 -8.19
N ARG A 192 -11.18 12.76 -9.13
CA ARG A 192 -10.45 11.88 -10.05
C ARG A 192 -9.58 12.63 -11.05
N MET A 193 -9.94 13.88 -11.37
CA MET A 193 -9.22 14.74 -12.32
C MET A 193 -8.10 15.55 -11.64
N ARG A 194 -8.09 15.56 -10.30
CA ARG A 194 -7.06 16.28 -9.55
C ARG A 194 -5.77 15.45 -9.49
N PRO A 195 -4.60 16.10 -9.41
CA PRO A 195 -3.36 15.42 -9.08
C PRO A 195 -3.55 14.56 -7.82
N VAL A 196 -3.03 13.33 -7.84
CA VAL A 196 -3.16 12.36 -6.75
C VAL A 196 -2.82 13.00 -5.39
N LEU A 197 -1.72 13.76 -5.35
CA LEU A 197 -1.28 14.53 -4.19
C LEU A 197 -2.36 15.45 -3.59
N THR A 198 -3.08 16.18 -4.44
CA THR A 198 -4.13 17.10 -4.00
C THR A 198 -5.33 16.35 -3.42
N THR A 199 -5.66 15.18 -3.99
CA THR A 199 -6.74 14.33 -3.50
C THR A 199 -6.45 13.80 -2.10
N PHE A 200 -5.26 13.24 -1.86
CA PHE A 200 -4.85 12.77 -0.54
C PHE A 200 -4.64 13.90 0.47
N ARG A 201 -4.11 15.07 0.08
CA ARG A 201 -4.03 16.24 0.99
C ARG A 201 -5.39 16.62 1.55
N SER A 202 -6.43 16.57 0.72
CA SER A 202 -7.81 16.82 1.15
C SER A 202 -8.26 15.83 2.21
N PHE A 203 -7.90 14.54 2.07
CA PHE A 203 -8.16 13.53 3.08
C PHE A 203 -7.32 13.73 4.36
N LYS A 204 -6.05 14.16 4.25
CA LYS A 204 -5.23 14.48 5.42
C LYS A 204 -5.88 15.56 6.30
N VAL A 205 -6.29 16.67 5.69
CA VAL A 205 -6.99 17.75 6.42
C VAL A 205 -8.27 17.24 7.08
N GLN A 206 -9.00 16.34 6.42
CA GLN A 206 -10.21 15.74 7.00
C GLN A 206 -9.93 14.79 8.18
N HIS A 207 -8.84 14.02 8.14
CA HIS A 207 -8.53 12.98 9.13
C HIS A 207 -7.73 13.49 10.33
N TRP A 208 -6.81 14.43 10.14
CA TRP A 208 -5.96 15.00 11.19
C TRP A 208 -6.48 16.34 11.72
N GLY A 209 -7.43 16.99 11.03
CA GLY A 209 -7.85 18.35 11.33
C GLY A 209 -6.79 19.38 10.91
N ASP A 210 -7.18 20.64 10.93
CA ASP A 210 -6.24 21.74 10.83
C ASP A 210 -5.54 21.88 12.18
N GLN A 211 -4.28 21.44 12.29
CA GLN A 211 -3.52 21.57 13.54
C GLN A 211 -3.18 23.04 13.89
N SER A 212 -3.59 24.00 13.06
CA SER A 212 -3.33 25.44 13.27
C SER A 212 -4.25 26.12 14.28
N ASP A 213 -5.44 25.57 14.59
CA ASP A 213 -6.43 26.24 15.46
C ASP A 213 -6.28 25.92 16.97
N GLY A 214 -5.20 25.24 17.34
CA GLY A 214 -4.90 24.83 18.71
C GLY A 214 -3.83 25.66 19.42
N ARG A 215 -3.56 26.92 19.02
CA ARG A 215 -2.81 27.83 19.90
C ARG A 215 -3.68 28.12 21.12
N ALA A 216 -3.44 27.32 22.16
CA ALA A 216 -4.10 27.38 23.46
C ALA A 216 -4.09 28.81 24.01
N GLN A 217 -5.19 29.52 23.79
CA GLN A 217 -5.44 30.79 24.42
C GLN A 217 -6.11 30.54 25.77
N GLY A 218 -5.30 30.56 26.83
CA GLY A 218 -5.77 30.85 28.18
C GLY A 218 -5.97 29.65 29.11
N VAL A 219 -5.41 29.83 30.31
CA VAL A 219 -5.57 29.02 31.53
C VAL A 219 -4.72 27.74 31.58
N SER A 220 -3.46 27.94 31.99
CA SER A 220 -2.66 26.94 32.70
C SER A 220 -3.42 26.46 33.94
N ARG A 221 -4.27 25.44 33.78
CA ARG A 221 -4.48 24.49 34.87
C ARG A 221 -3.23 23.62 34.89
N GLU A 222 -2.62 23.50 36.06
CA GLU A 222 -1.69 22.41 36.37
C GLU A 222 -2.45 21.09 36.23
N THR A 223 -2.62 20.65 34.99
CA THR A 223 -2.86 19.25 34.70
C THR A 223 -1.53 18.57 34.96
N ASP A 224 -1.51 17.57 35.83
CA ASP A 224 -0.40 16.63 36.00
C ASP A 224 0.06 16.14 34.62
N SER A 225 0.98 16.88 34.03
CA SER A 225 1.59 16.58 32.75
C SER A 225 2.59 15.49 33.06
N LEU A 226 2.13 14.24 32.94
CA LEU A 226 3.01 13.07 32.93
C LEU A 226 4.12 13.35 31.92
N TYR A 227 5.35 13.40 32.42
CA TYR A 227 6.53 13.71 31.62
C TYR A 227 6.61 12.70 30.46
N GLU A 228 6.42 13.20 29.24
CA GLU A 228 6.23 12.43 28.00
C GLU A 228 7.33 11.38 27.78
N ALA A 229 8.55 11.66 28.23
CA ALA A 229 9.69 10.74 28.14
C ALA A 229 9.66 9.54 29.12
N SER A 230 8.64 9.40 29.98
CA SER A 230 8.50 8.30 30.95
C SER A 230 7.31 7.37 30.68
N LEU A 231 6.49 7.69 29.67
CA LEU A 231 5.33 6.89 29.28
C LEU A 231 5.77 5.74 28.38
N ASN A 232 6.09 4.61 28.98
CA ASN A 232 6.27 3.35 28.25
C ASN A 232 4.94 2.57 28.17
N ILE A 233 4.91 1.52 27.36
CA ILE A 233 3.73 0.67 27.20
C ILE A 233 3.24 0.07 28.53
N TYR A 234 4.15 -0.18 29.48
CA TYR A 234 3.82 -0.67 30.80
C TYR A 234 3.02 0.38 31.58
N SER A 235 3.47 1.63 31.61
CA SER A 235 2.77 2.74 32.27
C SER A 235 1.38 2.97 31.66
N LEU A 236 1.28 2.95 30.33
CA LEU A 236 0.02 3.09 29.60
C LEU A 236 -0.97 1.97 29.98
N ARG A 237 -0.52 0.72 30.00
CA ARG A 237 -1.39 -0.43 30.25
C ARG A 237 -1.75 -0.59 31.73
N TYR A 238 -0.79 -0.36 32.64
CA TYR A 238 -0.95 -0.64 34.06
C TYR A 238 -1.63 0.50 34.80
N PHE A 239 -1.20 1.74 34.60
CA PHE A 239 -1.77 2.91 35.28
C PHE A 239 -2.86 3.58 34.44
N GLY A 240 -2.65 3.70 33.13
CA GLY A 240 -3.60 4.34 32.23
C GLY A 240 -4.79 3.43 31.85
N HIS A 241 -4.72 2.12 32.14
CA HIS A 241 -5.63 1.11 31.61
C HIS A 241 -5.86 1.24 30.09
N VAL A 242 -4.82 1.66 29.38
CA VAL A 242 -4.86 1.87 27.93
C VAL A 242 -4.71 0.53 27.24
N THR A 243 -5.62 0.26 26.30
CA THR A 243 -5.55 -0.91 25.42
C THR A 243 -4.99 -0.50 24.07
N ILE A 244 -4.08 -1.31 23.52
CA ILE A 244 -3.53 -1.10 22.18
C ILE A 244 -4.49 -1.66 21.13
N GLN A 245 -4.77 -0.85 20.12
CA GLN A 245 -5.47 -1.25 18.91
C GLN A 245 -4.50 -1.20 17.74
N TRP A 246 -4.26 -2.33 17.08
CA TRP A 246 -3.48 -2.35 15.85
C TRP A 246 -4.31 -1.79 14.69
N VAL A 247 -3.70 -0.92 13.88
CA VAL A 247 -4.33 -0.27 12.73
C VAL A 247 -3.49 -0.41 11.47
N ASP A 248 -4.14 -0.42 10.31
CA ASP A 248 -3.51 -0.63 9.00
C ASP A 248 -3.13 0.68 8.31
N THR A 249 -3.49 1.81 8.89
CA THR A 249 -3.26 3.13 8.29
C THR A 249 -2.45 4.02 9.19
N VAL A 250 -1.56 4.79 8.58
CA VAL A 250 -0.74 5.79 9.29
C VAL A 250 -1.62 6.92 9.83
N SER A 251 -2.74 7.25 9.17
CA SER A 251 -3.70 8.25 9.69
C SER A 251 -4.35 7.91 11.01
N GLU A 252 -4.34 6.65 11.39
CA GLU A 252 -4.87 6.18 12.67
C GLU A 252 -3.77 6.03 13.73
N HIS A 253 -2.49 6.18 13.36
CA HIS A 253 -1.38 6.00 14.29
C HIS A 253 -1.41 7.03 15.43
N LEU A 254 -1.14 6.57 16.66
CA LEU A 254 -1.15 7.33 17.91
C LEU A 254 -2.49 7.99 18.24
N ARG A 255 -3.57 7.63 17.55
CA ARG A 255 -4.91 8.13 17.88
C ARG A 255 -5.39 7.50 19.18
N PHE A 256 -5.59 8.33 20.19
CA PHE A 256 -6.15 7.93 21.48
C PHE A 256 -7.64 8.24 21.55
N ASN A 257 -8.44 7.24 21.94
CA ASN A 257 -9.85 7.41 22.25
C ASN A 257 -10.03 7.35 23.78
N PRO A 258 -10.32 8.50 24.44
CA PRO A 258 -10.46 8.54 25.90
C PRO A 258 -11.70 7.80 26.41
N ALA A 259 -12.76 7.67 25.60
CA ALA A 259 -14.02 7.04 26.02
C ALA A 259 -13.86 5.53 26.25
N ASN A 260 -13.00 4.87 25.48
CA ASN A 260 -12.70 3.44 25.62
C ASN A 260 -11.24 3.14 25.99
N ARG A 261 -10.44 4.19 26.25
CA ARG A 261 -9.00 4.13 26.57
C ARG A 261 -8.21 3.30 25.55
N ARG A 262 -8.48 3.46 24.26
CA ARG A 262 -7.75 2.75 23.19
C ARG A 262 -6.75 3.66 22.51
N LEU A 263 -5.49 3.23 22.47
CA LEU A 263 -4.43 3.87 21.69
C LEU A 263 -4.18 3.05 20.43
N SER A 264 -4.26 3.70 19.28
CA SER A 264 -4.06 3.05 17.97
C SER A 264 -2.57 3.03 17.60
N LEU A 265 -2.03 1.86 17.27
CA LEU A 265 -0.65 1.69 16.81
C LEU A 265 -0.64 1.05 15.42
N PHE A 266 0.18 1.60 14.53
CA PHE A 266 0.29 1.13 13.16
C PHE A 266 1.05 -0.19 13.13
N ARG A 267 0.54 -1.19 12.39
CA ARG A 267 1.04 -2.57 12.49
C ARG A 267 2.18 -2.94 11.53
N PHE A 268 2.62 -2.03 10.64
CA PHE A 268 3.65 -2.34 9.62
C PHE A 268 4.92 -1.48 9.76
N PRO A 269 5.70 -1.61 10.85
CA PRO A 269 6.91 -0.80 11.04
C PRO A 269 7.97 -0.98 9.94
N THR A 270 8.06 -2.18 9.35
CA THR A 270 8.96 -2.45 8.21
C THR A 270 8.60 -1.64 6.97
N PHE A 271 7.30 -1.44 6.72
CA PHE A 271 6.84 -0.56 5.64
C PHE A 271 7.33 0.88 5.86
N CYS A 272 7.24 1.38 7.10
CA CYS A 272 7.77 2.70 7.45
C CYS A 272 9.30 2.77 7.28
N ALA A 273 10.02 1.73 7.68
CA ALA A 273 11.48 1.68 7.50
C ALA A 273 11.87 1.72 6.01
N LEU A 274 11.18 0.93 5.16
CA LEU A 274 11.39 0.96 3.72
C LEU A 274 11.05 2.32 3.12
N LEU A 275 9.95 2.95 3.55
CA LEU A 275 9.57 4.29 3.13
C LEU A 275 10.62 5.34 3.55
N ALA A 276 11.18 5.23 4.75
CA ALA A 276 12.21 6.17 5.22
C ALA A 276 13.55 6.01 4.50
N ILE A 277 13.94 4.77 4.16
CA ILE A 277 15.24 4.47 3.54
C ILE A 277 15.19 4.63 2.01
N HIS A 278 14.09 4.20 1.39
CA HIS A 278 13.92 4.12 -0.06
C HIS A 278 12.82 5.05 -0.59
N GLY A 279 12.27 5.94 0.25
CA GLY A 279 11.20 6.88 -0.11
C GLY A 279 11.50 7.79 -1.29
N ASP A 280 12.78 8.03 -1.57
CA ASP A 280 13.22 8.87 -2.69
C ASP A 280 12.98 8.24 -4.06
N SER A 281 12.96 6.90 -4.14
CA SER A 281 12.59 6.14 -5.34
C SER A 281 11.09 5.85 -5.43
N VAL A 282 10.34 6.07 -4.34
CA VAL A 282 8.88 5.95 -4.35
C VAL A 282 8.32 7.10 -5.18
N CYS A 283 7.35 6.77 -6.05
CA CYS A 283 6.65 7.68 -6.94
C CYS A 283 6.45 9.08 -6.31
N SER A 284 6.79 10.17 -7.01
CA SER A 284 6.72 11.54 -6.45
C SER A 284 5.33 11.93 -5.94
N ALA A 285 4.29 11.26 -6.46
CA ALA A 285 2.90 11.31 -6.01
C ALA A 285 2.64 10.70 -4.62
N ILE A 286 3.58 9.91 -4.10
CA ILE A 286 3.59 9.24 -2.79
C ILE A 286 4.62 9.91 -1.86
N ARG A 287 5.77 10.34 -2.38
CA ARG A 287 6.87 10.99 -1.61
C ARG A 287 6.45 12.24 -0.83
N ARG A 288 5.61 13.10 -1.40
CA ARG A 288 5.23 14.38 -0.77
C ARG A 288 4.26 14.27 0.42
N TYR A 289 3.93 13.05 0.89
CA TYR A 289 3.13 12.87 2.10
C TYR A 289 3.94 12.94 3.40
N ASP A 290 5.25 12.64 3.34
CA ASP A 290 6.13 12.60 4.53
C ASP A 290 6.75 13.97 4.85
N ALA A 291 6.99 14.79 3.83
CA ALA A 291 7.77 16.04 3.94
C ALA A 291 7.10 17.22 4.69
N HIS A 292 6.01 17.02 5.44
CA HIS A 292 5.36 18.06 6.26
C HIS A 292 5.05 17.58 7.68
N VAL A 293 5.83 16.64 8.23
CA VAL A 293 5.83 16.36 9.67
C VAL A 293 6.94 17.12 10.40
N ASP A 294 8.05 17.47 9.74
CA ASP A 294 9.10 18.30 10.33
C ASP A 294 9.77 19.19 9.27
N THR A 295 9.46 20.49 9.31
CA THR A 295 10.38 21.61 9.08
C THR A 295 9.56 22.90 9.09
N ASP A 296 9.34 23.45 10.28
CA ASP A 296 9.29 24.91 10.44
C ASP A 296 10.49 25.29 11.30
N PRO A 297 11.55 25.88 10.72
CA PRO A 297 12.67 26.38 11.48
C PRO A 297 12.46 27.88 11.70
N TYR A 298 11.61 28.30 12.65
CA TYR A 298 11.68 29.63 13.29
C TYR A 298 11.00 29.62 14.65
#